data_AF-A0A4V3XBK6-F1
#
_entry.id   AF-A0A4V3XBK6-F1
#
_cell.length_a   1.000
_cell.length_b   1.000
_cell.length_c   1.000
_cell.angle_alpha   90.00
_cell.angle_beta   90.00
_cell.angle_gamma   90.00
#
_symmetry.space_group_name_H-M   'P 1'
#
loop_
_entity.id
_entity.type
_entity.pdbx_description
1 polymer ?
#
loop_
_entity_poly.entity_id
_entity_poly.type
_entity_poly.pdbx_seq_one_letter_code
_entity_poly.pdbx_strand_id
1 'polypeptide(L)'
;MHDQSNPRLCHIGGSAWPRTRLSLAYRSHNLPQNRKVLPLAPSKNGNDPVQSYAHRRVIRIWLYPRTSERRPFGPVLHDDMRFPGIVLTAFLPVVLATTDSLRLHHRIYHPSLPSEPFTERGALLLADSGPAAKASLVHSDTLQADLSSFLQAAQNIPQKDNDGVLYQLALEHPGDTHHSQWHVSAVKACHLFQSTSETITLHLAVDGKPFAIDYFVTPIPHNGACPKKRRRSTVTKSDSPDVPGAPSFALGLNSTVLVRAPTFPPL
;
A
#
# COMPACT_ATOMS: atom_id res chain seq x y z
N MET A 1 54.12 -27.02 -49.65
CA MET A 1 54.89 -26.88 -48.39
C MET A 1 54.09 -25.96 -47.47
N HIS A 2 54.00 -26.37 -46.20
CA HIS A 2 53.15 -25.90 -45.10
C HIS A 2 53.01 -24.36 -44.98
N ASP A 3 51.93 -23.79 -44.42
CA ASP A 3 51.39 -24.12 -43.11
C ASP A 3 49.96 -23.56 -42.90
N GLN A 4 49.14 -24.30 -42.15
CA GLN A 4 47.77 -23.97 -41.72
C GLN A 4 47.79 -23.73 -40.21
N SER A 5 47.36 -22.56 -39.75
CA SER A 5 47.10 -22.32 -38.33
C SER A 5 45.68 -21.80 -38.12
N ASN A 6 44.81 -22.71 -37.67
CA ASN A 6 43.42 -22.49 -37.27
C ASN A 6 43.35 -22.52 -35.73
N PRO A 7 42.86 -21.47 -35.04
CA PRO A 7 42.67 -21.52 -33.59
C PRO A 7 41.36 -22.22 -33.21
N ARG A 8 41.50 -23.19 -32.32
CA ARG A 8 40.48 -24.09 -31.78
C ARG A 8 39.46 -23.36 -30.92
N LEU A 9 38.17 -23.68 -31.15
CA LEU A 9 37.07 -23.48 -30.20
C LEU A 9 37.28 -24.33 -28.94
N CYS A 10 37.21 -23.69 -27.77
CA CYS A 10 37.04 -24.38 -26.49
C CYS A 10 35.54 -24.57 -26.20
N HIS A 11 35.09 -25.81 -26.25
CA HIS A 11 33.83 -26.27 -25.67
C HIS A 11 33.98 -26.42 -24.14
N ILE A 12 33.08 -25.80 -23.38
CA ILE A 12 32.77 -26.10 -21.97
C ILE A 12 31.26 -26.40 -22.00
N GLY A 13 30.75 -27.64 -21.83
CA GLY A 13 30.87 -28.48 -20.65
C GLY A 13 29.91 -27.93 -19.57
N GLY A 14 28.58 -28.09 -19.68
CA GLY A 14 27.92 -29.36 -19.40
C GLY A 14 27.68 -29.54 -17.90
N SER A 15 26.69 -28.84 -17.34
CA SER A 15 26.19 -29.12 -15.98
C SER A 15 24.66 -29.06 -15.98
N ALA A 16 24.08 -30.26 -16.11
CA ALA A 16 22.67 -30.54 -15.98
C ALA A 16 22.25 -30.41 -14.51
N TRP A 17 21.32 -29.50 -14.22
CA TRP A 17 20.63 -29.44 -12.95
C TRP A 17 19.33 -30.25 -13.02
N PRO A 18 19.05 -31.12 -12.03
CA PRO A 18 17.84 -31.91 -12.03
C PRO A 18 16.60 -31.01 -11.85
N ARG A 19 15.69 -31.07 -12.82
CA ARG A 19 14.33 -30.52 -12.73
C ARG A 19 13.53 -31.38 -11.75
N THR A 20 13.52 -31.00 -10.48
CA THR A 20 12.55 -31.53 -9.52
C THR A 20 11.20 -30.87 -9.82
N ARG A 21 10.35 -31.57 -10.58
CA ARG A 21 8.92 -31.23 -10.72
C ARG A 21 8.24 -31.53 -9.37
N LEU A 22 8.07 -30.52 -8.54
CA LEU A 22 7.07 -30.55 -7.48
C LEU A 22 5.70 -30.24 -8.10
N SER A 23 5.03 -31.28 -8.59
CA SER A 23 3.59 -31.24 -8.83
C SER A 23 2.88 -31.25 -7.48
N LEU A 24 2.50 -30.07 -6.98
CA LEU A 24 1.46 -29.98 -5.96
C LEU A 24 0.11 -30.30 -6.63
N ALA A 25 -0.29 -31.56 -6.54
CA ALA A 25 -1.64 -32.00 -6.84
C ALA A 25 -2.58 -31.49 -5.72
N TYR A 26 -3.32 -30.42 -6.00
CA TYR A 26 -4.41 -29.99 -5.14
C TYR A 26 -5.58 -30.97 -5.31
N ARG A 27 -5.67 -31.96 -4.42
CA ARG A 27 -6.75 -32.95 -4.37
C ARG A 27 -7.99 -32.29 -3.75
N SER A 28 -8.86 -31.77 -4.62
CA SER A 28 -10.21 -31.33 -4.26
C SER A 28 -11.04 -32.54 -3.83
N HIS A 29 -11.33 -32.65 -2.53
CA HIS A 29 -12.31 -33.60 -2.02
C HIS A 29 -13.72 -33.04 -2.29
N ASN A 30 -14.35 -33.60 -3.33
CA ASN A 30 -15.80 -33.53 -3.51
C ASN A 30 -16.50 -34.24 -2.35
N LEU A 31 -17.28 -33.51 -1.58
CA LEU A 31 -18.36 -34.07 -0.75
C LEU A 31 -19.69 -33.80 -1.46
N PRO A 32 -20.49 -34.84 -1.73
CA PRO A 32 -21.87 -34.66 -2.14
C PRO A 32 -22.74 -34.56 -0.88
N GLN A 33 -23.64 -33.58 -0.80
CA GLN A 33 -24.92 -33.82 -0.14
C GLN A 33 -25.97 -32.78 -0.54
N ASN A 34 -26.89 -33.29 -1.36
CA ASN A 34 -28.27 -32.85 -1.50
C ASN A 34 -28.89 -32.54 -0.12
N ARG A 35 -29.36 -31.31 0.06
CA ARG A 35 -30.61 -31.06 0.81
C ARG A 35 -31.46 -30.05 0.05
N LYS A 36 -32.51 -30.58 -0.58
CA LYS A 36 -33.72 -29.83 -0.95
C LYS A 36 -34.31 -29.25 0.33
N VAL A 37 -34.43 -27.93 0.40
CA VAL A 37 -35.29 -27.24 1.36
C VAL A 37 -36.41 -26.60 0.56
N LEU A 38 -37.64 -27.05 0.83
CA LEU A 38 -38.87 -26.50 0.28
C LEU A 38 -39.14 -25.08 0.84
N PRO A 39 -39.90 -24.24 0.11
CA PRO A 39 -40.10 -22.85 0.45
C PRO A 39 -41.24 -22.68 1.47
N LEU A 40 -41.00 -21.87 2.50
CA LEU A 40 -42.05 -21.27 3.32
C LEU A 40 -42.26 -19.83 2.81
N ALA A 41 -43.43 -19.58 2.25
CA ALA A 41 -43.96 -18.25 1.96
C ALA A 41 -44.78 -17.73 3.17
N PRO A 42 -45.36 -16.52 3.13
CA PRO A 42 -44.76 -15.28 3.61
C PRO A 42 -45.49 -14.74 4.86
N SER A 43 -44.75 -14.11 5.78
CA SER A 43 -45.37 -13.32 6.85
C SER A 43 -45.41 -11.84 6.45
N LYS A 44 -46.63 -11.36 6.24
CA LYS A 44 -46.96 -9.94 6.14
C LYS A 44 -46.85 -9.29 7.53
N ASN A 45 -46.34 -8.06 7.55
CA ASN A 45 -46.73 -6.92 8.40
C ASN A 45 -45.53 -6.19 8.98
N GLY A 46 -45.58 -4.86 8.92
CA GLY A 46 -44.69 -3.99 9.69
C GLY A 46 -44.12 -2.84 8.86
N ASN A 47 -44.98 -1.90 8.49
CA ASN A 47 -44.55 -0.53 8.21
C ASN A 47 -44.07 0.07 9.54
N ASP A 48 -42.80 0.46 9.65
CA ASP A 48 -42.38 1.51 10.57
C ASP A 48 -41.16 2.25 9.99
N PRO A 49 -41.22 3.59 9.85
CA PRO A 49 -40.10 4.41 9.42
C PRO A 49 -39.21 4.74 10.62
N VAL A 50 -38.04 4.11 10.72
CA VAL A 50 -37.02 4.53 11.70
C VAL A 50 -36.28 5.76 11.15
N GLN A 51 -36.59 6.91 11.76
CA GLN A 51 -35.95 8.20 11.52
C GLN A 51 -34.45 8.16 11.81
N SER A 52 -33.73 8.70 10.84
CA SER A 52 -32.31 9.03 10.84
C SER A 52 -31.96 10.04 11.95
N TYR A 53 -31.14 9.64 12.91
CA TYR A 53 -30.45 10.56 13.82
C TYR A 53 -29.01 10.77 13.35
N ALA A 54 -28.79 11.85 12.60
CA ALA A 54 -27.48 12.36 12.26
C ALA A 54 -26.90 13.16 13.44
N HIS A 55 -26.06 12.54 14.26
CA HIS A 55 -25.24 13.27 15.23
C HIS A 55 -24.03 13.90 14.52
N ARG A 56 -24.19 15.14 14.06
CA ARG A 56 -23.06 16.02 13.73
C ARG A 56 -22.38 16.45 15.02
N ARG A 57 -21.26 15.80 15.37
CA ARG A 57 -20.33 16.34 16.38
C ARG A 57 -19.50 17.44 15.72
N VAL A 58 -19.87 18.68 15.98
CA VAL A 58 -19.06 19.86 15.67
C VAL A 58 -17.97 19.94 16.74
N ILE A 59 -16.76 19.49 16.42
CA ILE A 59 -15.58 19.72 17.26
C ILE A 59 -15.12 21.16 16.98
N ARG A 60 -15.41 22.08 17.90
CA ARG A 60 -14.80 23.42 17.92
C ARG A 60 -13.41 23.30 18.51
N ILE A 61 -12.39 23.35 17.66
CA ILE A 61 -10.99 23.47 18.08
C ILE A 61 -10.76 24.94 18.47
N TRP A 62 -10.45 25.17 19.74
CA TRP A 62 -9.98 26.46 20.23
C TRP A 62 -8.55 26.68 19.77
N LEU A 63 -8.34 27.56 18.79
CA LEU A 63 -7.04 28.11 18.47
C LEU A 63 -6.76 29.24 19.46
N TYR A 64 -5.86 29.01 20.42
CA TYR A 64 -5.30 30.09 21.22
C TYR A 64 -4.33 30.91 20.35
N PRO A 65 -4.53 32.22 20.19
CA PRO A 65 -3.51 33.08 19.58
C PRO A 65 -2.39 33.32 20.59
N ARG A 66 -1.18 32.83 20.24
CA ARG A 66 0.07 33.15 20.95
C ARG A 66 0.48 34.57 20.54
N THR A 67 0.08 35.57 21.32
CA THR A 67 0.46 36.96 21.06
C THR A 67 1.90 37.22 21.47
N SER A 68 2.74 37.29 20.42
CA SER A 68 3.85 38.21 20.20
C SER A 68 4.28 39.08 21.37
N GLU A 69 5.50 38.80 21.80
CA GLU A 69 6.39 39.54 22.67
C GLU A 69 6.50 41.02 22.28
N ARG A 70 6.26 41.92 23.24
CA ARG A 70 6.62 43.35 23.14
C ARG A 70 8.01 43.55 23.72
N ARG A 71 8.93 44.03 22.88
CA ARG A 71 9.99 44.99 23.24
C ARG A 71 9.76 46.20 22.31
N PRO A 72 10.02 47.46 22.71
CA PRO A 72 11.33 47.89 23.21
C PRO A 72 11.28 49.00 24.28
N PHE A 73 12.38 49.23 25.00
CA PHE A 73 12.93 50.57 25.30
C PHE A 73 14.37 50.36 25.82
N GLY A 74 15.30 51.11 25.23
CA GLY A 74 16.74 51.05 25.52
C GLY A 74 17.13 51.83 26.78
N PRO A 75 18.24 52.59 26.73
CA PRO A 75 19.56 52.09 27.12
C PRO A 75 20.13 52.86 28.31
N VAL A 76 21.04 52.28 29.08
CA VAL A 76 21.97 53.05 29.94
C VAL A 76 23.34 52.36 29.94
N LEU A 77 24.33 53.11 29.49
CA LEU A 77 25.78 52.85 29.58
C LEU A 77 26.21 52.68 31.03
N HIS A 78 27.10 51.72 31.32
CA HIS A 78 28.20 51.95 32.25
C HIS A 78 29.33 50.91 32.12
N ASP A 79 30.52 51.48 32.00
CA ASP A 79 31.84 51.08 32.46
C ASP A 79 32.55 49.80 31.97
N ASP A 80 33.70 50.11 31.37
CA ASP A 80 34.92 49.34 31.23
C ASP A 80 35.14 48.25 32.29
N MET A 81 35.01 47.00 31.88
CA MET A 81 35.82 45.92 32.43
C MET A 81 36.30 45.02 31.29
N ARG A 82 37.60 45.16 30.97
CA ARG A 82 38.37 44.19 30.18
C ARG A 82 38.43 42.87 30.95
N PHE A 83 37.46 42.01 30.71
CA PHE A 83 37.58 40.58 31.00
C PHE A 83 38.24 39.90 29.79
N PRO A 84 39.26 39.03 30.00
CA PRO A 84 39.77 38.18 28.92
C PRO A 84 38.61 37.29 28.44
N GLY A 85 38.17 37.54 27.21
CA GLY A 85 37.01 36.92 26.59
C GLY A 85 37.21 35.42 26.40
N ILE A 86 36.78 34.63 27.37
CA ILE A 86 36.45 33.23 27.17
C ILE A 86 35.13 33.24 26.40
N VAL A 87 35.22 33.25 25.07
CA VAL A 87 34.09 33.00 24.17
C VAL A 87 33.69 31.54 24.38
N LEU A 88 32.77 31.31 25.30
CA LEU A 88 32.17 30.00 25.54
C LEU A 88 31.20 29.73 24.38
N THR A 89 31.73 29.24 23.25
CA THR A 89 30.90 28.67 22.18
C THR A 89 30.16 27.47 22.76
N ALA A 90 28.92 27.68 23.16
CA ALA A 90 27.99 26.62 23.49
C ALA A 90 27.76 25.79 22.22
N PHE A 91 28.54 24.71 22.07
CA PHE A 91 28.25 23.66 21.10
C PHE A 91 26.93 23.01 21.54
N LEU A 92 25.80 23.53 21.04
CA LEU A 92 24.56 22.78 21.08
C LEU A 92 24.77 21.53 20.22
N PRO A 93 24.70 20.31 20.80
CA PRO A 93 24.67 19.11 19.98
C PRO A 93 23.38 19.16 19.15
N VAL A 94 23.52 19.41 17.85
CA VAL A 94 22.45 19.21 16.89
C VAL A 94 22.22 17.71 16.82
N VAL A 95 21.27 17.21 17.61
CA VAL A 95 20.78 15.85 17.47
C VAL A 95 19.98 15.83 16.17
N LEU A 96 20.63 15.43 15.08
CA LEU A 96 19.96 15.10 13.83
C LEU A 96 19.12 13.85 14.11
N ALA A 97 17.82 14.04 14.34
CA ALA A 97 16.89 12.93 14.30
C ALA A 97 16.91 12.40 12.86
N THR A 98 17.55 11.25 12.66
CA THR A 98 17.49 10.53 11.39
C THR A 98 16.09 9.96 11.26
N THR A 99 15.23 10.63 10.50
CA THR A 99 13.98 10.03 10.04
C THR A 99 14.34 8.93 9.05
N ASP A 100 14.20 7.68 9.48
CA ASP A 100 14.34 6.54 8.59
C ASP A 100 13.18 6.54 7.59
N SER A 101 13.52 6.79 6.32
CA SER A 101 12.58 6.74 5.21
C SER A 101 12.63 5.37 4.54
N LEU A 102 11.50 4.68 4.48
CA LEU A 102 11.38 3.38 3.80
C LEU A 102 10.62 3.55 2.49
N ARG A 103 11.11 2.95 1.42
CA ARG A 103 10.49 3.09 0.10
C ARG A 103 9.47 1.98 -0.12
N LEU A 104 8.26 2.40 -0.50
CA LEU A 104 7.21 1.51 -0.93
C LEU A 104 7.11 1.53 -2.44
N HIS A 105 6.97 0.34 -3.00
CA HIS A 105 6.80 0.14 -4.43
C HIS A 105 5.50 -0.61 -4.70
N HIS A 106 4.97 -0.45 -5.91
CA HIS A 106 3.75 -1.14 -6.32
C HIS A 106 3.81 -1.65 -7.75
N ARG A 107 2.93 -2.60 -8.08
CA ARG A 107 2.67 -3.04 -9.46
C ARG A 107 1.35 -3.79 -9.58
N ILE A 108 0.89 -3.99 -10.82
CA ILE A 108 -0.08 -5.04 -11.16
C ILE A 108 0.65 -6.33 -11.51
N TYR A 109 0.10 -7.44 -11.06
CA TYR A 109 0.58 -8.78 -11.38
C TYR A 109 -0.58 -9.65 -11.86
N HIS A 110 -0.36 -10.35 -12.98
CA HIS A 110 -1.19 -11.44 -13.43
C HIS A 110 -0.32 -12.42 -14.24
N PRO A 111 -0.44 -13.76 -14.08
CA PRO A 111 0.43 -14.71 -14.77
C PRO A 111 0.38 -14.64 -16.30
N SER A 112 -0.73 -14.16 -16.87
CA SER A 112 -0.89 -13.99 -18.32
C SER A 112 -0.47 -12.61 -18.84
N LEU A 113 -0.06 -11.68 -17.97
CA LEU A 113 0.52 -10.40 -18.38
C LEU A 113 2.05 -10.50 -18.36
N PRO A 114 2.74 -9.69 -19.18
CA PRO A 114 4.17 -9.45 -18.99
C PRO A 114 4.46 -9.01 -17.54
N SER A 115 5.60 -9.46 -17.01
CA SER A 115 6.02 -9.03 -15.67
C SER A 115 6.44 -7.57 -15.72
N GLU A 116 5.57 -6.68 -15.24
CA GLU A 116 5.91 -5.27 -15.07
C GLU A 116 6.89 -5.08 -13.89
N PRO A 117 7.84 -4.13 -14.01
CA PRO A 117 8.69 -3.74 -12.90
C PRO A 117 7.86 -3.09 -11.79
N PHE A 118 8.42 -3.07 -10.60
CA PHE A 118 7.87 -2.28 -9.51
C PHE A 118 8.14 -0.80 -9.77
N THR A 119 7.12 0.04 -9.59
CA THR A 119 7.22 1.50 -9.63
C THR A 119 7.09 2.07 -8.22
N GLU A 120 7.57 3.28 -8.00
CA GLU A 120 7.55 3.90 -6.68
C GLU A 120 6.12 4.33 -6.30
N ARG A 121 5.62 3.81 -5.17
CA ARG A 121 4.34 4.24 -4.60
C ARG A 121 4.50 5.47 -3.72
N GLY A 122 5.61 5.54 -2.98
CA GLY A 122 5.88 6.60 -2.01
C GLY A 122 6.87 6.15 -0.94
N ALA A 123 6.99 6.98 0.09
CA ALA A 123 7.88 6.75 1.22
C ALA A 123 7.13 6.72 2.55
N LEU A 124 7.46 5.75 3.40
CA LEU A 124 7.05 5.73 4.80
C LEU A 124 8.11 6.49 5.63
N LEU A 125 7.69 7.54 6.31
CA LEU A 125 8.52 8.27 7.25
C LEU A 125 8.27 7.68 8.64
N LEU A 126 9.29 7.05 9.21
CA LEU A 126 9.22 6.49 10.55
C LEU A 126 9.69 7.54 11.57
N ALA A 127 8.85 7.79 12.56
CA ALA A 127 9.13 8.64 13.70
C ALA A 127 9.12 7.80 14.98
N ASP A 128 9.94 8.20 15.95
CA ASP A 128 10.19 7.48 17.19
C ASP A 128 10.75 6.05 16.95
N SER A 129 10.93 5.28 18.03
CA SER A 129 11.47 3.92 17.97
C SER A 129 10.73 2.99 18.93
N GLY A 130 10.72 1.69 18.63
CA GLY A 130 10.12 0.67 19.50
C GLY A 130 8.58 0.73 19.54
N PRO A 131 7.93 0.44 20.68
CA PRO A 131 6.47 0.35 20.78
C PRO A 131 5.72 1.66 20.50
N ALA A 132 6.39 2.80 20.63
CA ALA A 132 5.83 4.13 20.39
C ALA A 132 6.01 4.60 18.94
N ALA A 133 6.68 3.80 18.09
CA ALA A 133 6.96 4.15 16.71
C ALA A 133 5.68 4.47 15.93
N LYS A 134 5.75 5.52 15.11
CA LYS A 134 4.68 5.95 14.22
C LYS A 134 5.22 6.08 12.82
N ALA A 135 4.37 5.78 11.84
CA ALA A 135 4.71 5.93 10.44
C ALA A 135 3.71 6.87 9.78
N SER A 136 4.18 7.72 8.87
CA SER A 136 3.36 8.48 7.95
C SER A 136 3.73 8.15 6.51
N LEU A 137 2.76 8.19 5.61
CA LEU A 137 2.97 7.91 4.19
C LEU A 137 3.04 9.22 3.41
N VAL A 138 4.09 9.37 2.61
CA VAL A 138 4.21 10.40 1.59
C VAL A 138 4.09 9.72 0.23
N HIS A 139 3.05 10.05 -0.52
CA HIS A 139 2.81 9.43 -1.83
C HIS A 139 3.78 9.97 -2.89
N SER A 140 4.13 9.12 -3.87
CA SER A 140 4.83 9.55 -5.09
C SER A 140 3.92 10.42 -5.95
N ASP A 141 4.51 11.41 -6.64
CA ASP A 141 3.82 12.26 -7.60
C ASP A 141 3.28 11.48 -8.81
N THR A 142 3.86 10.31 -9.11
CA THR A 142 3.44 9.45 -10.23
C THR A 142 2.27 8.53 -9.87
N LEU A 143 1.91 8.42 -8.59
CA LEU A 143 0.98 7.40 -8.09
C LEU A 143 -0.34 7.37 -8.87
N GLN A 144 -0.91 8.54 -9.16
CA GLN A 144 -2.16 8.65 -9.89
C GLN A 144 -2.05 8.15 -11.34
N ALA A 145 -0.94 8.46 -12.01
CA ALA A 145 -0.68 8.00 -13.37
C ALA A 145 -0.45 6.49 -13.40
N ASP A 146 0.32 5.97 -12.44
CA ASP A 146 0.65 4.55 -12.31
C ASP A 146 -0.61 3.72 -12.08
N LEU A 147 -1.45 4.13 -11.12
CA LEU A 147 -2.74 3.50 -10.87
C LEU A 147 -3.58 3.50 -12.15
N SER A 148 -3.69 4.64 -12.85
CA SER A 148 -4.49 4.74 -14.07
C SER A 148 -4.01 3.78 -15.17
N SER A 149 -2.70 3.66 -15.36
CA SER A 149 -2.07 2.70 -16.28
C SER A 149 -2.40 1.26 -15.90
N PHE A 150 -2.29 0.93 -14.61
CA PHE A 150 -2.62 -0.38 -14.06
C PHE A 150 -4.06 -0.81 -14.34
N LEU A 151 -5.01 0.12 -14.36
CA LEU A 151 -6.38 -0.20 -14.76
C LEU A 151 -6.51 -0.55 -16.21
N GLN A 152 -5.87 0.22 -17.08
CA GLN A 152 -5.92 -0.03 -18.51
C GLN A 152 -5.35 -1.42 -18.80
N ALA A 153 -4.24 -1.78 -18.14
CA ALA A 153 -3.68 -3.13 -18.21
C ALA A 153 -4.67 -4.20 -17.71
N ALA A 154 -5.31 -3.99 -16.56
CA ALA A 154 -6.27 -4.94 -16.00
C ALA A 154 -7.56 -5.08 -16.83
N GLN A 155 -7.96 -4.04 -17.57
CA GLN A 155 -9.14 -4.08 -18.45
C GLN A 155 -8.94 -5.01 -19.65
N ASN A 156 -7.70 -5.24 -20.08
CA ASN A 156 -7.38 -6.14 -21.19
C ASN A 156 -7.48 -7.63 -20.79
N ILE A 157 -7.61 -7.93 -19.49
CA ILE A 157 -7.75 -9.30 -19.00
C ILE A 157 -9.21 -9.77 -19.13
N PRO A 158 -9.46 -10.98 -19.65
CA PRO A 158 -10.81 -11.53 -19.71
C PRO A 158 -11.49 -11.52 -18.35
N GLN A 159 -12.77 -11.13 -18.28
CA GLN A 159 -13.49 -10.99 -17.01
C GLN A 159 -13.48 -12.26 -16.16
N LYS A 160 -13.41 -13.44 -16.79
CA LYS A 160 -13.32 -14.75 -16.10
C LYS A 160 -12.02 -14.91 -15.28
N ASP A 161 -10.97 -14.18 -15.67
CA ASP A 161 -9.63 -14.27 -15.08
C ASP A 161 -9.32 -13.04 -14.21
N ASN A 162 -10.26 -12.09 -14.09
CA ASN A 162 -10.09 -10.85 -13.32
C ASN A 162 -9.84 -11.12 -11.82
N ASP A 163 -10.40 -12.21 -11.28
CA ASP A 163 -10.13 -12.65 -9.89
C ASP A 163 -8.65 -12.99 -9.63
N GLY A 164 -7.87 -13.29 -10.67
CA GLY A 164 -6.44 -13.59 -10.59
C GLY A 164 -5.53 -12.36 -10.67
N VAL A 165 -6.07 -11.17 -10.94
CA VAL A 165 -5.28 -9.94 -11.07
C VAL A 165 -5.00 -9.38 -9.68
N LEU A 166 -3.73 -9.27 -9.34
CA LEU A 166 -3.27 -8.80 -8.05
C LEU A 166 -2.65 -7.42 -8.18
N TYR A 167 -2.99 -6.55 -7.25
CA TYR A 167 -2.22 -5.36 -6.97
C TYR A 167 -1.25 -5.68 -5.83
N GLN A 168 0.04 -5.54 -6.11
CA GLN A 168 1.11 -5.87 -5.19
C GLN A 168 1.75 -4.60 -4.64
N LEU A 169 2.00 -4.59 -3.34
CA LEU A 169 2.75 -3.58 -2.63
C LEU A 169 4.00 -4.24 -2.07
N ALA A 170 5.16 -3.62 -2.27
CA ALA A 170 6.45 -4.12 -1.83
C ALA A 170 7.16 -3.11 -0.93
N LEU A 171 7.80 -3.60 0.13
CA LEU A 171 8.68 -2.83 1.01
C LEU A 171 10.14 -3.10 0.63
N GLU A 172 10.87 -2.05 0.27
CA GLU A 172 12.32 -2.09 0.06
C GLU A 172 13.02 -1.93 1.42
N HIS A 173 13.91 -2.86 1.77
CA HIS A 173 14.73 -2.74 2.99
C HIS A 173 16.08 -2.07 2.69
N PRO A 174 16.67 -1.38 3.68
CA PRO A 174 18.02 -0.83 3.53
C PRO A 174 19.04 -1.92 3.19
N GLY A 175 19.74 -1.75 2.06
CA GLY A 175 20.76 -2.69 1.59
C GLY A 175 20.25 -3.75 0.60
N ASP A 176 18.94 -3.80 0.33
CA ASP A 176 18.41 -4.67 -0.73
C ASP A 176 18.89 -4.20 -2.10
N THR A 177 19.32 -5.15 -2.95
CA THR A 177 19.81 -4.86 -4.31
C THR A 177 18.83 -5.32 -5.40
N HIS A 178 17.88 -6.20 -5.05
CA HIS A 178 16.92 -6.77 -5.98
C HIS A 178 15.52 -6.89 -5.37
N HIS A 179 14.50 -6.66 -6.19
CA HIS A 179 13.09 -6.74 -5.80
C HIS A 179 12.63 -8.10 -5.26
N SER A 180 13.42 -9.17 -5.46
CA SER A 180 13.14 -10.50 -4.94
C SER A 180 13.42 -10.62 -3.44
N GLN A 181 14.15 -9.65 -2.87
CA GLN A 181 14.43 -9.55 -1.43
C GLN A 181 13.34 -8.77 -0.69
N TRP A 182 12.52 -8.02 -1.43
CA TRP A 182 11.48 -7.16 -0.86
C TRP A 182 10.32 -7.99 -0.30
N HIS A 183 9.75 -7.52 0.81
CA HIS A 183 8.53 -8.13 1.33
C HIS A 183 7.33 -7.64 0.52
N VAL A 184 6.49 -8.56 0.03
CA VAL A 184 5.34 -8.24 -0.84
C VAL A 184 4.03 -8.61 -0.16
N SER A 185 3.11 -7.66 -0.08
CA SER A 185 1.69 -7.89 0.23
C SER A 185 0.85 -7.67 -1.02
N ALA A 186 -0.27 -8.38 -1.15
CA ALA A 186 -1.11 -8.30 -2.34
C ALA A 186 -2.61 -8.31 -2.02
N VAL A 187 -3.37 -7.56 -2.81
CA VAL A 187 -4.84 -7.60 -2.82
C VAL A 187 -5.33 -7.82 -4.24
N LYS A 188 -6.55 -8.30 -4.42
CA LYS A 188 -7.14 -8.36 -5.76
C LYS A 188 -7.31 -6.94 -6.31
N ALA A 189 -6.81 -6.69 -7.52
CA ALA A 189 -6.84 -5.37 -8.14
C ALA A 189 -8.27 -4.83 -8.32
N CYS A 190 -9.24 -5.71 -8.53
CA CYS A 190 -10.66 -5.36 -8.64
C CYS A 190 -11.23 -4.68 -7.38
N HIS A 191 -10.61 -4.86 -6.20
CA HIS A 191 -11.06 -4.23 -4.96
C HIS A 191 -10.62 -2.78 -4.85
N LEU A 192 -9.55 -2.37 -5.56
CA LEU A 192 -9.06 -0.99 -5.52
C LEU A 192 -10.10 0.02 -6.01
N PHE A 193 -10.94 -0.37 -6.98
CA PHE A 193 -11.94 0.52 -7.56
C PHE A 193 -13.09 0.87 -6.62
N GLN A 194 -13.47 -0.08 -5.77
CA GLN A 194 -14.59 0.07 -4.85
C GLN A 194 -14.15 0.51 -3.46
N SER A 195 -12.86 0.38 -3.19
CA SER A 195 -12.28 0.80 -1.93
C SER A 195 -12.25 2.32 -1.86
N THR A 196 -12.55 2.83 -0.67
CA THR A 196 -12.48 4.26 -0.33
C THR A 196 -11.38 4.54 0.68
N SER A 197 -10.81 3.49 1.27
CA SER A 197 -9.69 3.59 2.20
C SER A 197 -8.75 2.41 2.07
N GLU A 198 -7.53 2.62 2.49
CA GLU A 198 -6.50 1.60 2.58
C GLU A 198 -5.77 1.65 3.92
N THR A 199 -5.28 0.49 4.33
CA THR A 199 -4.51 0.32 5.55
C THR A 199 -3.21 -0.38 5.21
N ILE A 200 -2.10 0.28 5.51
CA ILE A 200 -0.76 -0.29 5.42
C ILE A 200 -0.29 -0.55 6.84
N THR A 201 0.03 -1.80 7.16
CA THR A 201 0.59 -2.16 8.47
C THR A 201 2.06 -2.48 8.30
N LEU A 202 2.93 -1.68 8.92
CA LEU A 202 4.37 -1.91 8.98
C LEU A 202 4.71 -2.73 10.22
N HIS A 203 5.35 -3.88 10.03
CA HIS A 203 5.81 -4.72 11.14
C HIS A 203 7.27 -4.46 11.44
N LEU A 204 7.55 -4.21 12.72
CA LEU A 204 8.89 -4.00 13.24
C LEU A 204 9.36 -5.26 13.95
N ALA A 205 10.66 -5.56 13.86
CA ALA A 205 11.33 -6.58 14.63
C ALA A 205 11.66 -6.07 16.04
N VAL A 206 12.24 -6.93 16.88
CA VAL A 206 12.58 -6.58 18.29
C VAL A 206 13.63 -5.47 18.37
N ASP A 207 14.50 -5.38 17.36
CA ASP A 207 15.48 -4.30 17.22
C ASP A 207 14.89 -3.00 16.64
N GLY A 208 13.56 -2.96 16.43
CA GLY A 208 12.86 -1.82 15.84
C GLY A 208 12.95 -1.74 14.32
N LYS A 209 13.64 -2.67 13.66
CA LYS A 209 13.79 -2.63 12.20
C LYS A 209 12.53 -3.12 11.48
N PRO A 210 12.07 -2.41 10.45
CA PRO A 210 10.98 -2.89 9.60
C PRO A 210 11.39 -4.16 8.84
N PHE A 211 10.51 -5.16 8.78
CA PHE A 211 10.79 -6.42 8.08
C PHE A 211 9.63 -6.94 7.21
N ALA A 212 8.41 -6.44 7.42
CA ALA A 212 7.24 -6.88 6.67
C ALA A 212 6.18 -5.79 6.59
N ILE A 213 5.30 -5.93 5.59
CA ILE A 213 4.13 -5.09 5.39
C ILE A 213 2.90 -5.95 5.15
N ASP A 214 1.76 -5.52 5.70
CA ASP A 214 0.45 -5.96 5.25
C ASP A 214 -0.28 -4.80 4.57
N TYR A 215 -0.98 -5.11 3.48
CA TYR A 215 -1.78 -4.15 2.73
C TYR A 215 -3.21 -4.62 2.62
N PHE A 216 -4.13 -3.78 3.09
CA PHE A 216 -5.56 -4.02 3.03
C PHE A 216 -6.27 -2.81 2.43
N VAL A 217 -7.40 -3.07 1.76
CA VAL A 217 -8.27 -2.03 1.22
C VAL A 217 -9.68 -2.27 1.70
N THR A 218 -10.48 -1.21 1.87
CA THR A 218 -11.88 -1.34 2.29
C THR A 218 -12.79 -0.32 1.62
N PRO A 219 -14.07 -0.65 1.38
CA PRO A 219 -14.73 -1.92 1.70
C PRO A 219 -14.38 -3.05 0.71
N ILE A 220 -14.37 -4.29 1.20
CA ILE A 220 -14.32 -5.51 0.38
C ILE A 220 -15.64 -6.27 0.59
N PRO A 221 -16.27 -6.81 -0.49
CA PRO A 221 -17.45 -7.67 -0.34
C PRO A 221 -17.20 -8.82 0.65
N HIS A 222 -18.21 -9.22 1.42
CA HIS A 222 -18.07 -10.26 2.45
C HIS A 222 -17.53 -11.60 1.91
N ASN A 223 -17.77 -11.91 0.64
CA ASN A 223 -17.26 -13.13 0.01
C ASN A 223 -15.86 -12.96 -0.62
N GLY A 224 -15.23 -11.78 -0.53
CA GLY A 224 -13.93 -11.46 -1.12
C GLY A 224 -13.87 -11.54 -2.65
N ALA A 225 -15.01 -11.71 -3.32
CA ALA A 225 -15.09 -11.93 -4.76
C ALA A 225 -15.05 -10.60 -5.51
N CYS A 226 -14.42 -10.59 -6.69
CA CYS A 226 -14.48 -9.42 -7.55
C CYS A 226 -15.93 -9.13 -8.01
N PRO A 227 -16.33 -7.86 -8.09
CA PRO A 227 -17.62 -7.48 -8.65
C PRO A 227 -17.75 -7.99 -10.10
N LYS A 228 -18.81 -8.73 -10.37
CA LYS A 228 -19.10 -9.16 -11.74
C LYS A 228 -19.55 -7.93 -12.54
N LYS A 229 -18.87 -7.61 -13.64
CA LYS A 229 -19.39 -6.63 -14.61
C LYS A 229 -20.79 -7.09 -15.01
N ARG A 230 -21.83 -6.33 -14.62
CA ARG A 230 -23.18 -6.56 -15.13
C ARG A 230 -23.09 -6.43 -16.65
N ARG A 231 -23.28 -7.54 -17.38
CA ARG A 231 -23.57 -7.45 -18.81
C ARG A 231 -24.78 -6.53 -18.90
N ARG A 232 -24.61 -5.35 -19.51
CA ARG A 232 -25.72 -4.45 -19.82
C ARG A 232 -26.66 -5.29 -20.68
N SER A 233 -27.68 -5.87 -20.05
CA SER A 233 -28.75 -6.55 -20.77
C SER A 233 -29.32 -5.50 -21.69
N THR A 234 -29.29 -5.77 -22.98
CA THR A 234 -29.97 -5.03 -24.04
C THR A 234 -31.45 -4.89 -23.68
N VAL A 235 -31.76 -3.90 -22.85
CA VAL A 235 -33.11 -3.39 -22.63
C VAL A 235 -33.13 -2.07 -23.35
N THR A 236 -33.65 -2.15 -24.58
CA THR A 236 -34.34 -1.10 -25.34
C THR A 236 -34.01 0.35 -25.00
N LYS A 237 -33.34 1.00 -25.96
CA LYS A 237 -33.39 2.43 -26.32
C LYS A 237 -34.28 3.30 -25.40
N SER A 238 -33.62 4.08 -24.55
CA SER A 238 -34.07 5.45 -24.27
C SER A 238 -32.85 6.34 -24.44
N ASP A 239 -32.93 7.23 -25.43
CA ASP A 239 -31.88 8.15 -25.86
C ASP A 239 -31.45 9.09 -24.71
N SER A 240 -30.35 8.73 -24.05
CA SER A 240 -29.52 9.66 -23.29
C SER A 240 -28.06 9.32 -23.58
N PRO A 241 -27.23 10.29 -24.01
CA PRO A 241 -25.81 10.07 -24.28
C PRO A 241 -25.03 10.05 -22.96
N ASP A 242 -25.30 9.04 -22.12
CA ASP A 242 -24.44 8.73 -20.97
C ASP A 242 -23.23 7.96 -21.49
N VAL A 243 -22.14 8.70 -21.66
CA VAL A 243 -20.78 8.17 -21.86
C VAL A 243 -20.56 7.02 -20.87
N PRO A 244 -20.17 5.80 -21.31
CA PRO A 244 -19.88 4.72 -20.40
C PRO A 244 -18.72 5.15 -19.50
N GLY A 245 -19.04 5.57 -18.28
CA GLY A 245 -18.08 6.01 -17.29
C GLY A 245 -17.04 4.92 -17.13
N ALA A 246 -15.83 5.18 -17.61
CA ALA A 246 -14.67 4.38 -17.27
C ALA A 246 -14.65 4.27 -15.74
N PRO A 247 -14.31 3.10 -15.17
CA PRO A 247 -14.10 3.00 -13.73
C PRO A 247 -12.89 3.87 -13.39
N SER A 248 -13.14 5.14 -13.10
CA SER A 248 -12.18 6.03 -12.46
C SER A 248 -11.95 5.46 -11.07
N PHE A 249 -10.70 5.35 -10.64
CA PHE A 249 -10.48 5.15 -9.21
C PHE A 249 -11.18 6.29 -8.48
N ALA A 250 -11.71 5.98 -7.30
CA ALA A 250 -11.74 6.99 -6.26
C ALA A 250 -10.28 7.41 -6.02
N LEU A 251 -9.84 8.47 -6.69
CA LEU A 251 -8.47 9.02 -6.71
C LEU A 251 -8.08 9.66 -5.35
N GLY A 252 -8.61 9.12 -4.26
CA GLY A 252 -8.48 9.62 -2.90
C GLY A 252 -8.76 8.50 -1.90
N LEU A 253 -8.03 7.39 -2.03
CA LEU A 253 -8.03 6.36 -0.99
C LEU A 253 -7.50 7.01 0.29
N ASN A 254 -8.34 7.07 1.31
CA ASN A 254 -7.91 7.48 2.64
C ASN A 254 -6.89 6.46 3.14
N SER A 255 -5.63 6.85 3.19
CA SER A 255 -4.52 5.97 3.53
C SER A 255 -4.21 6.06 5.01
N THR A 256 -4.28 4.92 5.69
CA THR A 256 -3.92 4.79 7.11
C THR A 256 -2.68 3.92 7.23
N VAL A 257 -1.68 4.39 7.98
CA VAL A 257 -0.49 3.60 8.28
C VAL A 257 -0.52 3.21 9.76
N LEU A 258 -0.37 1.91 10.02
CA LEU A 258 -0.27 1.33 11.36
C LEU A 258 1.13 0.76 11.54
N VAL A 259 1.70 0.90 12.72
CA VAL A 259 2.98 0.29 13.08
C VAL A 259 2.72 -0.78 14.12
N ARG A 260 3.27 -1.98 13.91
CA ARG A 260 3.18 -3.10 14.85
C ARG A 260 4.57 -3.48 15.32
N ALA A 261 4.82 -3.21 16.60
CA ALA A 261 5.98 -3.72 17.31
C ALA A 261 5.68 -5.14 17.86
N PRO A 262 6.71 -5.96 18.07
CA PRO A 262 6.52 -7.30 18.63
C PRO A 262 6.04 -7.18 20.09
N THR A 263 5.01 -7.96 20.44
CA THR A 263 4.48 -8.03 21.80
C THR A 263 5.00 -9.28 22.50
N PHE A 264 5.43 -9.15 23.76
CA PHE A 264 5.82 -10.29 24.60
C PHE A 264 4.98 -10.34 25.88
N PRO A 265 4.37 -11.48 26.25
CA PRO A 265 4.33 -12.74 25.48
C PRO A 265 3.46 -12.62 24.22
N PRO A 266 3.63 -13.50 23.21
CA PRO A 266 2.71 -13.58 22.09
C PRO A 266 1.31 -13.92 22.62
N LEU A 267 0.32 -13.07 22.30
CA LEU A 267 -1.07 -13.23 22.68
C LEU A 267 -1.75 -14.35 21.90
#